data_AF-A0A9D7W295-F1
#
_entry.id   AF-A0A9D7W295-F1
#
_cell.length_a   1.000
_cell.length_b   1.000
_cell.length_c   1.000
_cell.angle_alpha   90.00
_cell.angle_beta   90.00
_cell.angle_gamma   90.00
#
_symmetry.space_group_name_H-M   'P 1'
#
loop_
_entity.id
_entity.type
_entity.pdbx_description
1 polymer ?
#
loop_
_entity_poly.entity_id
_entity_poly.type
_entity_poly.pdbx_seq_one_letter_code
_entity_poly.pdbx_strand_id
1 'polypeptide(L)'
;MLQCAAEEGETPPKQFLADRKEKEQSRQWVIPIPTFGGLQVWTDHGYRQGYRIQHNAVTDSWRLLDGNDRRWMWGTRGQCEAFLDNVSKHSQSKIRNKHCIVLVHGLMRTKHSMTPLKKVLQKKCDCEIVCFSYASTRGKIGAHAAALREFLESLPETWTLSFVGHSMGNIVIRHFIADLQDDQKHSELLSRCQRMVMLGPPNQGAAIARQLSSLGMFELIAGKGAMELGPDWDGFSESLATPPFPFSIVAGEVENKAIQNPLLDNASDFVVEVDEARLEGSESFVVVPALHSFLMKDAQVQEFVVDFLCH
;
A
#
# COMPACT_ATOMS: atom_id res chain seq x y z
N MET A 1 -54.22 -60.28 25.92
CA MET A 1 -52.97 -59.72 26.49
C MET A 1 -52.12 -59.25 25.34
N LEU A 2 -52.00 -57.93 25.16
CA LEU A 2 -51.10 -57.32 24.19
C LEU A 2 -49.65 -57.52 24.64
N GLN A 3 -48.75 -57.80 23.70
CA GLN A 3 -47.31 -57.73 23.88
C GLN A 3 -46.77 -56.72 22.87
N CYS A 4 -46.17 -55.65 23.38
CA CYS A 4 -45.49 -54.62 22.60
C CYS A 4 -44.16 -55.16 22.06
N ALA A 5 -43.89 -54.97 20.77
CA ALA A 5 -42.56 -55.04 20.20
C ALA A 5 -42.11 -53.62 19.84
N ALA A 6 -40.92 -53.24 20.28
CA ALA A 6 -40.27 -51.98 19.96
C ALA A 6 -39.63 -52.09 18.57
N GLU A 7 -39.92 -51.12 17.69
CA GLU A 7 -39.15 -50.92 16.46
C GLU A 7 -38.04 -49.90 16.72
N GLU A 8 -36.81 -50.34 16.52
CA GLU A 8 -35.59 -49.55 16.56
C GLU A 8 -35.59 -48.54 15.40
N GLY A 9 -35.45 -47.25 15.72
CA GLY A 9 -35.29 -46.19 14.72
C GLY A 9 -33.95 -46.32 14.00
N GLU A 10 -34.00 -46.52 12.69
CA GLU A 10 -32.81 -46.53 11.82
C GLU A 10 -32.01 -45.22 11.97
N THR A 11 -30.77 -45.34 12.45
CA THR A 11 -29.79 -44.26 12.40
C THR A 11 -29.47 -43.88 10.95
N PRO A 12 -29.50 -42.59 10.58
CA PRO A 12 -29.26 -42.18 9.20
C PRO A 12 -27.85 -42.60 8.71
N PRO A 13 -27.68 -42.87 7.40
CA PRO A 13 -26.41 -43.34 6.84
C PRO A 13 -25.25 -42.40 7.21
N LYS A 14 -24.11 -42.97 7.61
CA LYS A 14 -22.88 -42.22 8.00
C LYS A 14 -22.45 -41.16 6.99
N GLN A 15 -22.78 -41.34 5.72
CA GLN A 15 -22.46 -40.41 4.62
C GLN A 15 -23.29 -39.11 4.69
N PHE A 16 -24.53 -39.17 5.18
CA PHE A 16 -25.40 -38.00 5.39
C PHE A 16 -24.92 -37.12 6.58
N LEU A 17 -24.30 -37.75 7.58
CA LEU A 17 -23.69 -37.07 8.73
C LEU A 17 -22.32 -36.45 8.37
N ALA A 18 -21.57 -37.07 7.46
CA ALA A 18 -20.33 -36.53 6.92
C ALA A 18 -20.58 -35.27 6.06
N ASP A 19 -21.57 -35.32 5.15
CA ASP A 19 -21.98 -34.17 4.33
C ASP A 19 -22.52 -33.01 5.17
N ARG A 20 -23.21 -33.29 6.29
CA ARG A 20 -23.60 -32.25 7.25
C ARG A 20 -22.41 -31.68 8.01
N LYS A 21 -21.45 -32.51 8.43
CA LYS A 21 -20.22 -32.04 9.11
C LYS A 21 -19.32 -31.21 8.20
N GLU A 22 -19.18 -31.56 6.91
CA GLU A 22 -18.46 -30.73 5.93
C GLU A 22 -19.21 -29.42 5.64
N LYS A 23 -20.54 -29.46 5.48
CA LYS A 23 -21.35 -28.24 5.34
C LYS A 23 -21.39 -27.38 6.61
N GLU A 24 -21.31 -27.96 7.80
CA GLU A 24 -21.26 -27.24 9.08
C GLU A 24 -19.87 -26.67 9.37
N GLN A 25 -18.78 -27.36 9.01
CA GLN A 25 -17.42 -26.80 9.11
C GLN A 25 -17.21 -25.62 8.16
N SER A 26 -17.92 -25.57 7.03
CA SER A 26 -17.90 -24.43 6.09
C SER A 26 -18.70 -23.21 6.56
N ARG A 27 -19.49 -23.33 7.65
CA ARG A 27 -20.25 -22.23 8.25
C ARG A 27 -19.57 -21.70 9.50
N GLN A 28 -18.30 -21.33 9.39
CA GLN A 28 -17.78 -20.30 10.29
C GLN A 28 -18.55 -19.02 9.98
N TRP A 29 -19.52 -18.67 10.81
CA TRP A 29 -20.18 -17.37 10.80
C TRP A 29 -19.13 -16.31 11.12
N VAL A 30 -18.43 -15.85 10.09
CA VAL A 30 -17.55 -14.70 10.25
C VAL A 30 -18.44 -13.47 10.29
N ILE A 31 -18.68 -12.95 11.49
CA ILE A 31 -19.29 -11.63 11.66
C ILE A 31 -18.21 -10.60 11.31
N PRO A 32 -18.38 -9.78 10.26
CA PRO A 32 -17.37 -8.81 9.87
C PRO A 32 -17.26 -7.67 10.89
N ILE A 33 -16.08 -7.49 11.49
CA ILE A 33 -15.84 -6.49 12.55
C ILE A 33 -15.12 -5.26 11.95
N PRO A 34 -15.60 -4.01 12.17
CA PRO A 34 -14.89 -2.81 11.75
C PRO A 34 -13.50 -2.70 12.39
N THR A 35 -12.48 -2.41 11.57
CA THR A 35 -11.10 -2.23 12.06
C THR A 35 -10.56 -0.82 11.86
N PHE A 36 -11.27 0.02 11.09
CA PHE A 36 -10.80 1.34 10.64
C PHE A 36 -9.42 1.29 9.95
N GLY A 37 -9.13 0.16 9.30
CA GLY A 37 -7.84 -0.15 8.67
C GLY A 37 -6.72 -0.54 9.65
N GLY A 38 -6.94 -0.44 10.96
CA GLY A 38 -5.94 -0.75 11.99
C GLY A 38 -4.78 0.25 12.10
N LEU A 39 -3.99 0.08 13.16
CA LEU A 39 -2.78 0.87 13.46
C LEU A 39 -1.69 0.73 12.37
N GLN A 40 -0.61 1.52 12.46
CA GLN A 40 0.58 1.53 11.57
C GLN A 40 1.42 0.23 11.58
N VAL A 41 0.80 -0.91 11.87
CA VAL A 41 1.43 -2.23 12.07
C VAL A 41 0.98 -3.28 11.04
N TRP A 42 0.12 -2.90 10.09
CA TRP A 42 -0.43 -3.80 9.08
C TRP A 42 0.13 -3.50 7.69
N THR A 43 0.55 -4.55 7.00
CA THR A 43 1.07 -4.50 5.63
C THR A 43 0.21 -5.34 4.70
N ASP A 44 -0.10 -4.84 3.52
CA ASP A 44 -0.81 -5.62 2.51
C ASP A 44 0.13 -6.56 1.77
N HIS A 45 -0.39 -7.74 1.46
CA HIS A 45 0.29 -8.75 0.64
C HIS A 45 -0.58 -9.23 -0.53
N GLY A 46 -1.86 -8.87 -0.58
CA GLY A 46 -2.73 -9.23 -1.70
C GLY A 46 -3.99 -8.39 -1.78
N TYR A 47 -4.48 -8.19 -3.00
CA TYR A 47 -5.69 -7.45 -3.34
C TYR A 47 -6.49 -8.17 -4.42
N ARG A 48 -7.76 -8.42 -4.16
CA ARG A 48 -8.66 -8.97 -5.17
C ARG A 48 -10.08 -8.48 -4.94
N GLN A 49 -10.63 -7.77 -5.92
CA GLN A 49 -12.04 -7.30 -5.91
C GLN A 49 -12.42 -6.54 -4.63
N GLY A 50 -11.52 -5.66 -4.16
CA GLY A 50 -11.72 -4.87 -2.94
C GLY A 50 -11.37 -5.60 -1.64
N TYR A 51 -11.13 -6.92 -1.67
CA TYR A 51 -10.62 -7.66 -0.52
C TYR A 51 -9.11 -7.59 -0.44
N ARG A 52 -8.58 -7.61 0.79
CA ARG A 52 -7.17 -7.33 1.09
C ARG A 52 -6.67 -8.31 2.13
N ILE A 53 -5.55 -8.98 1.84
CA ILE A 53 -4.83 -9.80 2.82
C ILE A 53 -3.75 -8.93 3.44
N GLN A 54 -3.70 -8.92 4.78
CA GLN A 54 -2.73 -8.15 5.53
C GLN A 54 -2.01 -8.98 6.58
N HIS A 55 -0.74 -8.67 6.78
CA HIS A 55 0.13 -9.20 7.81
C HIS A 55 0.39 -8.17 8.90
N ASN A 56 0.43 -8.61 10.16
CA ASN A 56 0.78 -7.79 11.31
C ASN A 56 2.27 -7.90 11.61
N ALA A 57 3.01 -6.80 11.48
CA ALA A 57 4.45 -6.76 11.69
C ALA A 57 4.88 -6.98 13.16
N VAL A 58 3.95 -6.97 14.12
CA VAL A 58 4.23 -7.12 15.56
C VAL A 58 3.81 -8.49 16.08
N THR A 59 2.62 -8.95 15.70
CA THR A 59 2.05 -10.20 16.25
C THR A 59 2.20 -11.39 15.31
N ASP A 60 2.75 -11.20 14.11
CA ASP A 60 2.85 -12.20 13.04
C ASP A 60 1.50 -12.81 12.63
N SER A 61 0.41 -12.08 12.84
CA SER A 61 -0.95 -12.55 12.53
C SER A 61 -1.42 -12.05 11.17
N TRP A 62 -2.29 -12.82 10.52
CA TRP A 62 -2.85 -12.46 9.22
C TRP A 62 -4.33 -12.12 9.35
N ARG A 63 -4.82 -11.23 8.49
CA ARG A 63 -6.24 -10.92 8.37
C ARG A 63 -6.66 -10.72 6.93
N LEU A 64 -7.94 -10.96 6.66
CA LEU A 64 -8.62 -10.56 5.44
C LEU A 64 -9.58 -9.40 5.75
N LEU A 65 -9.49 -8.32 4.99
CA LEU A 65 -10.43 -7.19 5.04
C LEU A 65 -11.20 -7.04 3.74
N ASP A 66 -12.40 -6.47 3.79
CA ASP A 66 -13.09 -5.94 2.61
C ASP A 66 -12.72 -4.47 2.32
N GLY A 67 -13.30 -3.89 1.26
CA GLY A 67 -13.06 -2.51 0.86
C GLY A 67 -13.54 -1.44 1.85
N ASN A 68 -14.31 -1.83 2.87
CA ASN A 68 -14.78 -0.97 3.96
C ASN A 68 -14.00 -1.21 5.27
N ASP A 69 -12.84 -1.87 5.19
CA ASP A 69 -11.99 -2.23 6.33
C ASP A 69 -12.69 -3.08 7.41
N ARG A 70 -13.69 -3.87 7.00
CA ARG A 70 -14.30 -4.87 7.87
C ARG A 70 -13.52 -6.16 7.76
N ARG A 71 -13.19 -6.76 8.91
CA ARG A 71 -12.41 -7.99 8.97
C ARG A 71 -13.27 -9.22 8.76
N TRP A 72 -12.96 -9.97 7.71
CA TRP A 72 -13.62 -11.22 7.33
C TRP A 72 -12.86 -12.48 7.72
N MET A 73 -11.56 -12.38 8.00
CA MET A 73 -10.79 -13.52 8.49
C MET A 73 -9.65 -13.02 9.37
N TRP A 74 -9.25 -13.83 10.34
CA TRP A 74 -8.05 -13.64 11.14
C TRP A 74 -7.45 -15.01 11.47
N GLY A 75 -6.13 -15.15 11.32
CA GLY A 75 -5.46 -16.43 11.52
C GLY A 75 -4.14 -16.50 10.75
N THR A 76 -3.93 -17.60 10.04
CA THR A 76 -2.76 -17.79 9.17
C THR A 76 -2.98 -17.21 7.77
N ARG A 77 -1.88 -17.02 7.04
CA ARG A 77 -1.91 -16.60 5.63
C ARG A 77 -2.78 -17.50 4.77
N GLY A 78 -2.55 -18.82 4.81
CA GLY A 78 -3.29 -19.80 4.01
C GLY A 78 -4.79 -19.82 4.30
N GLN A 79 -5.20 -19.55 5.56
CA GLN A 79 -6.62 -19.41 5.90
C GLN A 79 -7.24 -18.16 5.24
N CYS A 80 -6.51 -17.04 5.22
CA CYS A 80 -6.96 -15.81 4.57
C CYS A 80 -7.04 -15.98 3.04
N GLU A 81 -6.06 -16.65 2.43
CA GLU A 81 -6.03 -16.95 0.99
C GLU A 81 -7.16 -17.89 0.59
N ALA A 82 -7.37 -19.00 1.32
CA ALA A 82 -8.47 -19.92 1.06
C ALA A 82 -9.84 -19.24 1.18
N PHE A 83 -10.01 -18.36 2.17
CA PHE A 83 -11.24 -17.57 2.29
C PHE A 83 -11.40 -16.61 1.12
N LEU A 84 -10.34 -15.90 0.73
CA LEU A 84 -10.34 -14.98 -0.41
C LEU A 84 -10.75 -15.69 -1.70
N ASP A 85 -10.21 -16.87 -1.97
CA ASP A 85 -10.55 -17.67 -3.14
C ASP A 85 -12.04 -18.06 -3.15
N ASN A 86 -12.59 -18.42 -1.99
CA ASN A 86 -14.00 -18.78 -1.86
C ASN A 86 -14.93 -17.60 -2.13
N VAL A 87 -14.63 -16.41 -1.61
CA VAL A 87 -15.45 -15.20 -1.86
C VAL A 87 -15.28 -14.67 -3.29
N SER A 88 -14.09 -14.83 -3.89
CA SER A 88 -13.80 -14.33 -5.23
C SER A 88 -14.40 -15.19 -6.34
N LYS A 89 -14.52 -16.52 -6.13
CA LYS A 89 -15.15 -17.45 -7.09
C LYS A 89 -16.60 -17.06 -7.43
N HIS A 90 -17.32 -16.44 -6.50
CA HIS A 90 -18.71 -16.02 -6.67
C HIS A 90 -18.86 -14.69 -7.44
N SER A 91 -17.76 -13.97 -7.66
CA SER A 91 -17.75 -12.62 -8.25
C SER A 91 -16.96 -12.58 -9.56
N GLN A 92 -16.94 -13.68 -10.34
CA GLN A 92 -16.35 -13.77 -11.68
C GLN A 92 -17.09 -12.91 -12.73
N SER A 93 -17.24 -11.61 -12.47
CA SER A 93 -17.43 -10.65 -13.55
C SER A 93 -16.18 -10.68 -14.43
N LYS A 94 -16.36 -10.67 -15.76
CA LYS A 94 -15.26 -10.68 -16.75
C LYS A 94 -14.19 -9.67 -16.35
N ILE A 95 -13.00 -10.14 -16.00
CA ILE A 95 -11.82 -9.29 -15.78
C ILE A 95 -11.55 -8.61 -17.12
N ARG A 96 -11.91 -7.33 -17.22
CA ARG A 96 -11.56 -6.49 -18.37
C ARG A 96 -10.15 -5.96 -18.17
N ASN A 97 -9.45 -5.69 -19.27
CA ASN A 97 -8.28 -4.82 -19.26
C ASN A 97 -8.72 -3.51 -18.61
N LYS A 98 -8.02 -3.11 -17.54
CA LYS A 98 -8.28 -1.89 -16.80
C LYS A 98 -6.94 -1.25 -16.44
N HIS A 99 -6.95 0.07 -16.36
CA HIS A 99 -5.87 0.79 -15.73
C HIS A 99 -6.10 0.83 -14.21
N CYS A 100 -5.03 0.79 -13.42
CA CYS A 100 -5.07 0.90 -11.97
C CYS A 100 -4.06 1.95 -11.48
N ILE A 101 -4.52 2.92 -10.70
CA ILE A 101 -3.66 3.89 -10.02
C ILE A 101 -3.47 3.44 -8.57
N VAL A 102 -2.22 3.20 -8.20
CA VAL A 102 -1.80 2.72 -6.88
C VAL A 102 -1.23 3.88 -6.08
N LEU A 103 -1.86 4.17 -4.94
CA LEU A 103 -1.47 5.24 -4.03
C LEU A 103 -0.66 4.65 -2.86
N VAL A 104 0.57 5.14 -2.66
CA VAL A 104 1.50 4.66 -1.64
C VAL A 104 1.79 5.78 -0.63
N HIS A 105 1.42 5.58 0.64
CA HIS A 105 1.57 6.59 1.69
C HIS A 105 3.00 6.68 2.23
N GLY A 106 3.31 7.75 2.96
CA GLY A 106 4.61 7.97 3.61
C GLY A 106 4.76 7.36 5.00
N LEU A 107 5.93 7.62 5.58
CA LEU A 107 6.32 7.23 6.94
C LEU A 107 5.37 7.77 8.02
N MET A 108 5.10 6.99 9.07
CA MET A 108 4.17 7.31 10.18
C MET A 108 2.73 7.62 9.72
N ARG A 109 2.35 7.19 8.51
CA ARG A 109 0.99 7.31 7.99
C ARG A 109 0.34 5.95 7.81
N THR A 110 -0.92 5.99 7.43
CA THR A 110 -1.68 4.86 6.90
C THR A 110 -2.23 5.26 5.54
N LYS A 111 -2.78 4.30 4.80
CA LYS A 111 -3.47 4.55 3.51
C LYS A 111 -4.52 5.66 3.55
N HIS A 112 -5.08 5.98 4.73
CA HIS A 112 -6.08 7.02 4.89
C HIS A 112 -5.57 8.42 4.55
N SER A 113 -4.26 8.68 4.66
CA SER A 113 -3.69 9.97 4.23
C SER A 113 -3.85 10.23 2.74
N MET A 114 -4.01 9.18 1.94
CA MET A 114 -4.22 9.25 0.50
C MET A 114 -5.71 9.41 0.12
N THR A 115 -6.64 9.33 1.09
CA THR A 115 -8.09 9.39 0.85
C THR A 115 -8.55 10.65 0.11
N PRO A 116 -8.06 11.86 0.43
CA PRO A 116 -8.45 13.07 -0.30
C PRO A 116 -8.16 12.95 -1.81
N LEU A 117 -6.93 12.59 -2.17
CA LEU A 117 -6.54 12.37 -3.56
C LEU A 117 -7.33 11.22 -4.21
N LYS A 118 -7.49 10.08 -3.50
CA LYS A 118 -8.29 8.95 -3.99
C LYS A 118 -9.69 9.39 -4.42
N LYS A 119 -10.37 10.21 -3.61
CA LYS A 119 -11.73 10.68 -3.91
C LYS A 119 -11.79 11.56 -5.16
N VAL A 120 -10.74 12.33 -5.45
CA VAL A 120 -10.69 13.14 -6.68
C VAL A 120 -10.46 12.25 -7.88
N LEU A 121 -9.48 11.35 -7.82
CA LEU A 121 -9.20 10.40 -8.90
C LEU A 121 -10.42 9.54 -9.23
N GLN A 122 -11.13 9.01 -8.22
CA GLN A 122 -12.36 8.22 -8.42
C GLN A 122 -13.49 9.00 -9.11
N LYS A 123 -13.50 10.34 -9.01
CA LYS A 123 -14.50 11.19 -9.68
C LYS A 123 -14.08 11.58 -11.09
N LYS A 124 -12.78 11.60 -11.38
CA LYS A 124 -12.20 12.22 -12.58
C LYS A 124 -11.66 11.20 -13.58
N CYS A 125 -11.33 9.99 -13.13
CA CYS A 125 -10.67 8.97 -13.93
C CYS A 125 -11.52 7.69 -13.99
N ASP A 126 -11.63 7.08 -15.17
CA ASP A 126 -12.30 5.80 -15.37
C ASP A 126 -11.30 4.63 -15.21
N CYS A 127 -10.78 4.47 -14.00
CA CYS A 127 -9.80 3.45 -13.67
C CYS A 127 -9.96 2.95 -12.22
N GLU A 128 -9.33 1.82 -11.90
CA GLU A 128 -9.31 1.33 -10.52
C GLU A 128 -8.35 2.21 -9.69
N ILE A 129 -8.76 2.63 -8.49
CA ILE A 129 -7.90 3.39 -7.58
C ILE A 129 -7.72 2.63 -6.27
N VAL A 130 -6.49 2.18 -5.99
CA VAL A 130 -6.18 1.39 -4.81
C VAL A 130 -5.14 2.09 -3.95
N CYS A 131 -5.35 2.11 -2.63
CA CYS A 131 -4.32 2.55 -1.69
C CYS A 131 -3.63 1.33 -1.09
N PHE A 132 -2.32 1.23 -1.32
CA PHE A 132 -1.44 0.29 -0.65
C PHE A 132 -1.17 0.76 0.78
N SER A 133 -1.16 -0.17 1.72
CA SER A 133 -0.94 0.05 3.14
C SER A 133 0.23 -0.81 3.60
N TYR A 134 1.15 -0.19 4.32
CA TYR A 134 2.28 -0.90 4.90
C TYR A 134 2.64 -0.35 6.27
N ALA A 135 3.20 -1.20 7.12
CA ALA A 135 3.64 -0.87 8.46
C ALA A 135 4.93 -0.02 8.43
N SER A 136 4.79 1.24 8.00
CA SER A 136 5.90 2.12 7.61
C SER A 136 6.99 2.34 8.68
N THR A 137 6.67 2.15 9.97
CA THR A 137 7.64 2.29 11.09
C THR A 137 8.15 0.94 11.61
N ARG A 138 7.86 -0.17 10.92
CA ARG A 138 8.09 -1.54 11.40
C ARG A 138 8.90 -2.41 10.44
N GLY A 139 9.55 -1.80 9.45
CA GLY A 139 10.38 -2.51 8.48
C GLY A 139 11.43 -1.62 7.82
N LYS A 140 12.24 -2.25 6.99
CA LYS A 140 13.12 -1.60 6.00
C LYS A 140 12.34 -1.30 4.72
N ILE A 141 12.79 -0.34 3.94
CA ILE A 141 12.17 0.04 2.67
C ILE A 141 12.13 -1.15 1.71
N GLY A 142 13.21 -1.94 1.60
CA GLY A 142 13.21 -3.15 0.75
C GLY A 142 12.15 -4.19 1.14
N ALA A 143 11.83 -4.34 2.43
CA ALA A 143 10.75 -5.21 2.87
C ALA A 143 9.36 -4.66 2.48
N HIS A 144 9.19 -3.33 2.51
CA HIS A 144 7.97 -2.67 2.04
C HIS A 144 7.83 -2.76 0.52
N ALA A 145 8.93 -2.67 -0.22
CA ALA A 145 8.98 -2.85 -1.67
C ALA A 145 8.62 -4.29 -2.08
N ALA A 146 9.15 -5.29 -1.36
CA ALA A 146 8.80 -6.69 -1.57
C ALA A 146 7.30 -6.96 -1.33
N ALA A 147 6.71 -6.37 -0.27
CA ALA A 147 5.27 -6.46 -0.02
C ALA A 147 4.44 -5.73 -1.09
N LEU A 148 4.91 -4.58 -1.58
CA LEU A 148 4.28 -3.88 -2.69
C LEU A 148 4.30 -4.75 -3.96
N ARG A 149 5.43 -5.38 -4.29
CA ARG A 149 5.53 -6.33 -5.41
C ARG A 149 4.49 -7.43 -5.30
N GLU A 150 4.45 -8.13 -4.18
CA GLU A 150 3.50 -9.23 -3.94
C GLU A 150 2.04 -8.76 -4.08
N PHE A 151 1.74 -7.58 -3.53
CA PHE A 151 0.43 -6.95 -3.68
C PHE A 151 0.08 -6.68 -5.15
N LEU A 152 1.01 -6.17 -5.96
CA LEU A 152 0.78 -5.86 -7.37
C LEU A 152 0.68 -7.13 -8.23
N GLU A 153 1.44 -8.18 -7.91
CA GLU A 153 1.36 -9.49 -8.55
C GLU A 153 0.00 -10.16 -8.32
N SER A 154 -0.68 -9.84 -7.22
CA SER A 154 -2.04 -10.32 -6.97
C SER A 154 -3.12 -9.62 -7.82
N LEU A 155 -2.79 -8.48 -8.46
CA LEU A 155 -3.70 -7.79 -9.38
C LEU A 155 -3.74 -8.52 -10.73
N PRO A 156 -4.86 -8.44 -11.48
CA PRO A 156 -4.96 -9.12 -12.76
C PRO A 156 -3.83 -8.74 -13.72
N GLU A 157 -3.19 -9.74 -14.33
CA GLU A 157 -2.00 -9.58 -15.19
C GLU A 157 -2.24 -8.63 -16.37
N THR A 158 -3.48 -8.54 -16.85
CA THR A 158 -3.87 -7.66 -17.97
C THR A 158 -4.01 -6.19 -17.59
N TRP A 159 -3.86 -5.84 -16.31
CA TRP A 159 -3.98 -4.46 -15.84
C TRP A 159 -2.67 -3.71 -15.99
N THR A 160 -2.76 -2.47 -16.48
CA THR A 160 -1.65 -1.50 -16.45
C THR A 160 -1.68 -0.70 -15.16
N LEU A 161 -0.51 -0.24 -14.73
CA LEU A 161 -0.30 0.33 -13.40
C LEU A 161 0.28 1.74 -13.51
N SER A 162 -0.28 2.67 -12.74
CA SER A 162 0.33 3.97 -12.46
C SER A 162 0.42 4.19 -10.96
N PHE A 163 1.32 5.08 -10.54
CA PHE A 163 1.63 5.26 -9.13
C PHE A 163 1.51 6.71 -8.69
N VAL A 164 1.09 6.90 -7.45
CA VAL A 164 1.33 8.15 -6.72
C VAL A 164 1.98 7.80 -5.39
N GLY A 165 3.23 8.24 -5.21
CA GLY A 165 3.94 8.10 -3.95
C GLY A 165 3.89 9.39 -3.14
N HIS A 166 3.68 9.28 -1.83
CA HIS A 166 3.88 10.38 -0.88
C HIS A 166 5.11 10.12 -0.03
N SER A 167 6.03 11.10 0.06
CA SER A 167 7.19 11.01 0.95
C SER A 167 7.97 9.70 0.75
N MET A 168 8.26 8.96 1.83
CA MET A 168 8.88 7.62 1.80
C MET A 168 8.19 6.62 0.86
N GLY A 169 6.90 6.75 0.58
CA GLY A 169 6.19 5.89 -0.37
C GLY A 169 6.79 5.95 -1.78
N ASN A 170 7.39 7.09 -2.16
CA ASN A 170 8.13 7.22 -3.41
C ASN A 170 9.38 6.34 -3.44
N ILE A 171 10.10 6.27 -2.32
CA ILE A 171 11.33 5.51 -2.20
C ILE A 171 11.03 4.00 -2.17
N VAL A 172 9.91 3.61 -1.56
CA VAL A 172 9.38 2.23 -1.66
C VAL A 172 9.13 1.85 -3.13
N ILE A 173 8.52 2.73 -3.92
CA ILE A 173 8.28 2.47 -5.36
C ILE A 173 9.60 2.40 -6.13
N ARG A 174 10.56 3.30 -5.88
CA ARG A 174 11.87 3.29 -6.55
C ARG A 174 12.68 2.01 -6.26
N HIS A 175 12.66 1.54 -5.02
CA HIS A 175 13.30 0.26 -4.65
C HIS A 175 12.58 -0.92 -5.31
N PHE A 176 11.23 -0.91 -5.34
CA PHE A 176 10.46 -1.92 -6.05
C PHE A 176 10.83 -1.98 -7.55
N ILE A 177 11.02 -0.83 -8.20
CA ILE A 177 11.42 -0.77 -9.61
C ILE A 177 12.84 -1.34 -9.80
N ALA A 178 13.78 -1.04 -8.89
CA ALA A 178 15.13 -1.61 -8.92
C ALA A 178 15.08 -3.14 -8.83
N ASP A 179 14.33 -3.69 -7.87
CA ASP A 179 14.16 -5.13 -7.70
C ASP A 179 13.61 -5.81 -8.98
N LEU A 180 12.75 -5.12 -9.73
CA LEU A 180 12.21 -5.63 -11.00
C LEU A 180 13.19 -5.52 -12.17
N GLN A 181 14.08 -4.54 -12.18
CA GLN A 181 15.09 -4.38 -13.22
C GLN A 181 16.20 -5.43 -13.11
N ASP A 182 16.54 -5.82 -11.88
CA ASP A 182 17.55 -6.85 -11.61
C ASP A 182 17.01 -8.28 -11.85
N ASP A 183 15.71 -8.50 -11.66
CA ASP A 183 15.09 -9.81 -11.84
C ASP A 183 14.44 -10.00 -13.23
N GLN A 184 15.16 -10.64 -14.15
CA GLN A 184 14.66 -10.93 -15.49
C GLN A 184 13.32 -11.69 -15.50
N LYS A 185 13.00 -12.45 -14.44
CA LYS A 185 11.74 -13.21 -14.35
C LYS A 185 10.51 -12.32 -14.18
N HIS A 186 10.67 -11.09 -13.67
CA HIS A 186 9.55 -10.18 -13.38
C HIS A 186 9.46 -9.01 -14.37
N SER A 187 10.13 -9.11 -15.52
CA SER A 187 10.05 -8.13 -16.62
C SER A 187 8.60 -7.84 -17.07
N GLU A 188 7.70 -8.81 -16.93
CA GLU A 188 6.28 -8.64 -17.25
C GLU A 188 5.60 -7.61 -16.33
N LEU A 189 5.88 -7.63 -15.01
CA LEU A 189 5.29 -6.64 -14.09
C LEU A 189 5.81 -5.23 -14.37
N LEU A 190 7.10 -5.10 -14.67
CA LEU A 190 7.68 -3.81 -15.02
C LEU A 190 7.05 -3.24 -16.30
N SER A 191 6.80 -4.07 -17.31
CA SER A 191 6.15 -3.64 -18.56
C SER A 191 4.71 -3.14 -18.39
N ARG A 192 4.05 -3.51 -17.29
CA ARG A 192 2.70 -3.02 -16.94
C ARG A 192 2.72 -1.63 -16.33
N CYS A 193 3.86 -1.17 -15.82
CA CYS A 193 4.01 0.13 -15.18
C CYS A 193 4.11 1.26 -16.22
N GLN A 194 3.26 2.29 -16.10
CA GLN A 194 3.05 3.29 -17.15
C GLN A 194 3.48 4.70 -16.74
N ARG A 195 3.04 5.17 -15.56
CA ARG A 195 3.29 6.55 -15.11
C ARG A 195 3.42 6.66 -13.60
N MET A 196 4.13 7.67 -13.11
CA MET A 196 4.20 7.98 -11.68
C MET A 196 4.15 9.48 -11.38
N VAL A 197 3.44 9.87 -10.32
CA VAL A 197 3.59 11.19 -9.71
C VAL A 197 4.21 11.05 -8.31
N MET A 198 5.26 11.82 -8.06
CA MET A 198 5.98 11.84 -6.79
C MET A 198 5.62 13.08 -5.99
N LEU A 199 5.07 12.89 -4.80
CA LEU A 199 4.64 13.99 -3.93
C LEU A 199 5.57 14.11 -2.72
N GLY A 200 6.36 15.19 -2.68
CA GLY A 200 7.40 15.45 -1.68
C GLY A 200 8.36 14.28 -1.47
N PRO A 201 8.95 13.68 -2.52
CA PRO A 201 9.85 12.53 -2.36
C PRO A 201 11.19 12.95 -1.72
N PRO A 202 11.77 12.20 -0.77
CA PRO A 202 13.15 12.44 -0.31
C PRO A 202 14.15 11.72 -1.25
N ASN A 203 14.25 12.17 -2.50
CA ASN A 203 15.01 11.51 -3.56
C ASN A 203 16.53 11.58 -3.40
N GLN A 204 17.03 12.52 -2.59
CA GLN A 204 18.43 12.72 -2.21
C GLN A 204 18.66 12.43 -0.71
N GLY A 205 17.80 11.60 -0.12
CA GLY A 205 17.71 11.40 1.32
C GLY A 205 16.94 12.52 2.00
N ALA A 206 16.86 12.46 3.33
CA ALA A 206 16.10 13.37 4.17
C ALA A 206 17.00 13.98 5.26
N ALA A 207 17.28 15.27 5.14
CA ALA A 207 18.05 16.06 6.10
C ALA A 207 17.45 15.97 7.49
N ILE A 208 16.13 16.06 7.59
CA ILE A 208 15.43 15.93 8.86
C ILE A 208 15.69 14.57 9.53
N ALA A 209 15.80 13.48 8.76
CA ALA A 209 16.11 12.16 9.29
C ALA A 209 17.56 12.06 9.76
N ARG A 210 18.51 12.65 9.01
CA ARG A 210 19.92 12.78 9.44
C ARG A 210 20.03 13.54 10.75
N GLN A 211 19.43 14.72 10.84
CA GLN A 211 19.47 15.55 12.04
C GLN A 211 18.83 14.85 13.26
N LEU A 212 17.65 14.25 13.09
CA LEU A 212 16.95 13.56 14.19
C LEU A 212 17.63 12.25 14.63
N SER A 213 18.35 11.56 13.74
CA SER A 213 19.10 10.33 14.08
C SER A 213 20.15 10.56 15.18
N SER A 214 20.66 11.78 15.31
CA SER A 214 21.61 12.16 16.38
C SER A 214 21.01 12.08 17.79
N LEU A 215 19.68 12.06 17.92
CA LEU A 215 18.95 12.10 19.20
C LEU A 215 18.74 10.70 19.84
N GLY A 216 19.31 9.64 19.28
CA GLY A 216 19.35 8.27 19.84
C GLY A 216 18.01 7.52 19.93
N MET A 217 16.86 8.21 19.98
CA MET A 217 15.52 7.62 20.04
C MET A 217 14.78 7.62 18.69
N PHE A 218 15.35 8.21 17.65
CA PHE A 218 14.69 8.37 16.35
C PHE A 218 14.32 7.02 15.71
N GLU A 219 15.23 6.04 15.72
CA GLU A 219 14.96 4.70 15.16
C GLU A 219 13.79 4.01 15.88
N LEU A 220 13.65 4.16 17.21
CA LEU A 220 12.57 3.52 17.97
C LEU A 220 11.18 4.03 17.54
N ILE A 221 11.10 5.30 17.14
CA ILE A 221 9.85 5.97 16.77
C ILE A 221 9.59 5.82 15.27
N ALA A 222 10.61 6.10 14.45
CA ALA A 222 10.52 6.19 13.00
C ALA A 222 10.82 4.86 12.29
N GLY A 223 11.51 3.92 12.95
CA GLY A 223 11.85 2.61 12.41
C GLY A 223 13.03 2.65 11.44
N LYS A 224 13.43 1.46 10.98
CA LYS A 224 14.61 1.24 10.13
C LYS A 224 14.53 1.94 8.78
N GLY A 225 13.37 1.98 8.15
CA GLY A 225 13.18 2.71 6.89
C GLY A 225 13.51 4.21 7.01
N ALA A 226 13.32 4.83 8.17
CA ALA A 226 13.72 6.22 8.39
C ALA A 226 15.24 6.40 8.48
N MET A 227 15.96 5.38 8.95
CA MET A 227 17.43 5.38 8.99
C MET A 227 18.01 5.25 7.58
N GLU A 228 17.38 4.44 6.73
CA GLU A 228 17.72 4.30 5.30
C GLU A 228 17.52 5.62 4.51
N LEU A 229 16.59 6.48 4.94
CA LEU A 229 16.41 7.81 4.37
C LEU A 229 17.40 8.85 4.90
N GLY A 230 18.09 8.58 6.00
CA GLY A 230 18.94 9.55 6.68
C GLY A 230 20.40 9.09 6.71
N PRO A 231 20.89 8.58 7.85
CA PRO A 231 22.30 8.23 8.02
C PRO A 231 22.81 7.15 7.05
N ASP A 232 21.97 6.22 6.63
CA ASP A 232 22.38 5.11 5.76
C ASP A 232 22.17 5.42 4.26
N TRP A 233 21.82 6.67 3.92
CA TRP A 233 21.37 7.07 2.59
C TRP A 233 22.38 6.75 1.48
N ASP A 234 23.66 7.05 1.66
CA ASP A 234 24.65 6.94 0.58
C ASP A 234 24.72 5.50 0.03
N GLY A 235 24.85 4.51 0.93
CA GLY A 235 24.84 3.10 0.53
C GLY A 235 23.44 2.58 0.15
N PHE A 236 22.38 3.09 0.77
CA PHE A 236 21.02 2.69 0.43
C PHE A 236 20.59 3.19 -0.96
N SER A 237 21.04 4.37 -1.38
CA SER A 237 20.64 5.01 -2.64
C SER A 237 20.99 4.19 -3.88
N GLU A 238 22.03 3.34 -3.80
CA GLU A 238 22.43 2.40 -4.84
C GLU A 238 21.37 1.31 -5.11
N SER A 239 20.47 1.06 -4.17
CA SER A 239 19.35 0.12 -4.32
C SER A 239 18.09 0.71 -4.96
N LEU A 240 18.17 1.96 -5.43
CA LEU A 240 17.01 2.70 -5.95
C LEU A 240 17.13 2.93 -7.45
N ALA A 241 16.07 2.62 -8.18
CA ALA A 241 15.98 2.94 -9.59
C ALA A 241 15.36 4.33 -9.81
N THR A 242 15.70 4.94 -10.95
CA THR A 242 14.87 5.98 -11.56
C THR A 242 13.76 5.28 -12.35
N PRO A 243 12.48 5.71 -12.25
CA PRO A 243 11.41 5.10 -13.03
C PRO A 243 11.72 5.09 -14.54
N PRO A 244 11.68 3.93 -15.21
CA PRO A 244 11.99 3.83 -16.65
C PRO A 244 10.82 4.24 -17.55
N PHE A 245 9.80 4.89 -16.98
CA PHE A 245 8.57 5.33 -17.62
C PHE A 245 8.24 6.76 -17.17
N PRO A 246 7.37 7.50 -17.89
CA PRO A 246 7.05 8.88 -17.56
C PRO A 246 6.72 9.12 -16.08
N PHE A 247 7.42 10.07 -15.47
CA PHE A 247 7.13 10.48 -14.10
C PHE A 247 7.30 11.97 -13.89
N SER A 248 6.54 12.51 -12.94
CA SER A 248 6.60 13.92 -12.56
C SER A 248 6.69 14.09 -11.06
N ILE A 249 7.22 15.23 -10.61
CA ILE A 249 7.50 15.50 -9.21
C ILE A 249 6.77 16.77 -8.78
N VAL A 250 6.13 16.71 -7.63
CA VAL A 250 5.57 17.87 -6.93
C VAL A 250 6.29 18.01 -5.59
N ALA A 251 7.04 19.10 -5.43
CA ALA A 251 7.65 19.50 -4.18
C ALA A 251 6.75 20.52 -3.47
N GLY A 252 6.62 20.41 -2.15
CA GLY A 252 6.01 21.45 -1.36
C GLY A 252 7.06 22.48 -0.92
N GLU A 253 6.62 23.71 -0.75
CA GLU A 253 7.39 24.77 -0.13
C GLU A 253 6.46 25.61 0.75
N VAL A 254 6.93 26.06 1.90
CA VAL A 254 6.20 27.04 2.70
C VAL A 254 7.05 28.30 2.82
N GLU A 255 6.72 29.29 2.00
CA GLU A 255 7.34 30.61 2.07
C GLU A 255 6.80 31.38 3.29
N ASN A 256 7.43 31.21 4.45
CA ASN A 256 7.21 32.09 5.60
C ASN A 256 8.53 32.39 6.32
N LYS A 257 9.04 33.62 6.16
CA LYS A 257 10.28 34.08 6.81
C LYS A 257 10.24 34.09 8.35
N ALA A 258 9.05 33.97 8.96
CA ALA A 258 8.89 33.96 10.41
C ALA A 258 8.92 32.55 11.02
N ILE A 259 8.71 31.50 10.22
CA ILE A 259 8.64 30.12 10.69
C ILE A 259 9.37 29.23 9.70
N GLN A 260 10.58 28.82 10.06
CA GLN A 260 11.38 27.81 9.36
C GLN A 260 11.55 26.60 10.27
N ASN A 261 11.67 25.41 9.68
CA ASN A 261 12.07 24.24 10.45
C ASN A 261 13.59 24.34 10.73
N PRO A 262 14.04 24.43 12.00
CA PRO A 262 15.46 24.59 12.33
C PRO A 262 16.34 23.38 11.98
N LEU A 263 15.74 22.27 11.51
CA LEU A 263 16.43 21.07 11.05
C LEU A 263 16.70 21.07 9.55
N LEU A 264 16.22 22.08 8.82
CA LEU A 264 16.33 22.23 7.37
C LEU A 264 16.94 23.60 7.06
N ASP A 265 17.88 23.63 6.13
CA ASP A 265 18.63 24.84 5.80
C ASP A 265 18.03 25.56 4.58
N ASN A 266 17.25 24.84 3.77
CA ASN A 266 16.72 25.33 2.49
C ASN A 266 15.18 25.39 2.44
N ALA A 267 14.67 25.92 1.33
CA ALA A 267 13.25 25.92 0.98
C ALA A 267 12.67 24.50 1.10
N SER A 268 11.57 24.36 1.84
CA SER A 268 11.02 23.05 2.19
C SER A 268 9.54 23.10 2.53
N ASP A 269 8.93 21.92 2.53
CA ASP A 269 7.57 21.69 2.99
C ASP A 269 7.48 21.39 4.51
N PHE A 270 8.49 21.82 5.27
CA PHE A 270 8.81 21.49 6.67
C PHE A 270 9.35 20.07 6.92
N VAL A 271 9.44 19.19 5.92
CA VAL A 271 9.98 17.84 6.09
C VAL A 271 11.04 17.50 5.06
N VAL A 272 10.79 17.84 3.80
CA VAL A 272 11.66 17.56 2.66
C VAL A 272 11.99 18.89 1.98
N GLU A 273 13.27 19.11 1.71
CA GLU A 273 13.70 20.28 0.95
C GLU A 273 13.35 20.15 -0.54
N VAL A 274 13.13 21.27 -1.22
CA VAL A 274 12.81 21.28 -2.65
C VAL A 274 13.91 20.58 -3.47
N ASP A 275 15.18 20.79 -3.11
CA ASP A 275 16.29 20.14 -3.81
C ASP A 275 16.42 18.65 -3.47
N GLU A 276 16.04 18.23 -2.25
CA GLU A 276 15.95 16.81 -1.90
C GLU A 276 14.89 16.07 -2.72
N ALA A 277 13.85 16.79 -3.18
CA ALA A 277 12.81 16.22 -4.02
C ALA A 277 13.22 15.96 -5.46
N ARG A 278 14.30 16.57 -5.95
CA ARG A 278 14.71 16.44 -7.35
C ARG A 278 15.15 15.03 -7.69
N LEU A 279 14.78 14.58 -8.88
CA LEU A 279 15.29 13.36 -9.51
C LEU A 279 15.37 13.58 -11.02
N GLU A 280 16.52 13.28 -11.59
CA GLU A 280 16.78 13.40 -13.02
C GLU A 280 15.86 12.46 -13.83
N GLY A 281 15.43 12.92 -15.00
CA GLY A 281 14.53 12.19 -15.90
C GLY A 281 13.05 12.48 -15.68
N SER A 282 12.68 13.31 -14.70
CA SER A 282 11.30 13.75 -14.52
C SER A 282 10.83 14.62 -15.69
N GLU A 283 9.61 14.39 -16.17
CA GLU A 283 9.00 15.20 -17.24
C GLU A 283 8.65 16.60 -16.77
N SER A 284 8.31 16.71 -15.48
CA SER A 284 8.08 18.00 -14.84
C SER A 284 8.41 17.97 -13.36
N PHE A 285 8.78 19.15 -12.86
CA PHE A 285 9.05 19.41 -11.46
C PHE A 285 8.28 20.68 -11.06
N VAL A 286 7.26 20.52 -10.23
CA VAL A 286 6.36 21.61 -9.81
C VAL A 286 6.57 21.87 -8.33
N VAL A 287 6.68 23.14 -7.96
CA VAL A 287 6.71 23.58 -6.55
C VAL A 287 5.35 24.19 -6.20
N VAL A 288 4.77 23.78 -5.07
CA VAL A 288 3.47 24.27 -4.59
C VAL A 288 3.58 24.82 -3.16
N PRO A 289 2.82 25.87 -2.79
CA PRO A 289 2.86 26.48 -1.47
C PRO A 289 2.12 25.64 -0.41
N ALA A 290 2.61 24.43 -0.13
CA ALA A 290 1.95 23.45 0.72
C ALA A 290 2.91 22.76 1.70
N LEU A 291 2.42 22.51 2.92
CA LEU A 291 3.09 21.66 3.90
C LEU A 291 3.11 20.20 3.45
N HIS A 292 4.17 19.49 3.85
CA HIS A 292 4.40 18.08 3.49
C HIS A 292 3.19 17.19 3.74
N SER A 293 2.52 17.43 4.88
CA SER A 293 1.39 16.65 5.34
C SER A 293 0.12 16.83 4.54
N PHE A 294 0.02 17.91 3.76
CA PHE A 294 -1.19 18.32 3.05
C PHE A 294 -1.09 18.26 1.54
N LEU A 295 0.06 17.90 0.96
CA LEU A 295 0.24 17.71 -0.49
C LEU A 295 -0.89 16.87 -1.12
N MET A 296 -1.27 15.76 -0.49
CA MET A 296 -2.35 14.88 -0.99
C MET A 296 -3.75 15.52 -1.00
N LYS A 297 -3.93 16.58 -0.21
CA LYS A 297 -5.20 17.30 -0.04
C LYS A 297 -5.23 18.60 -0.85
N ASP A 298 -4.08 19.10 -1.25
CA ASP A 298 -3.95 20.34 -2.00
C ASP A 298 -4.62 20.24 -3.37
N ALA A 299 -5.39 21.25 -3.74
CA ALA A 299 -6.21 21.24 -4.96
C ALA A 299 -5.35 21.30 -6.22
N GLN A 300 -4.28 22.11 -6.22
CA GLN A 300 -3.36 22.23 -7.35
C GLN A 300 -2.61 20.91 -7.56
N VAL A 301 -2.20 20.26 -6.48
CA VAL A 301 -1.57 18.94 -6.55
C VAL A 301 -2.54 17.89 -7.08
N GLN A 302 -3.79 17.89 -6.61
CA GLN A 302 -4.80 16.95 -7.08
C GLN A 302 -5.12 17.11 -8.57
N GLU A 303 -5.26 18.34 -9.05
CA GLU A 303 -5.47 18.65 -10.47
C GLU A 303 -4.28 18.19 -11.31
N PHE A 304 -3.06 18.53 -10.88
CA PHE A 304 -1.84 18.08 -11.54
C PHE A 304 -1.75 16.54 -11.65
N VAL A 305 -2.06 15.82 -10.57
CA VAL A 305 -2.04 14.35 -10.57
C VAL A 305 -3.08 13.78 -11.54
N VAL A 306 -4.29 14.36 -11.59
CA VAL A 306 -5.34 13.93 -12.54
C VAL A 306 -4.86 14.15 -13.97
N ASP A 307 -4.33 15.32 -14.27
CA ASP A 307 -3.89 15.67 -15.63
C ASP A 307 -2.73 14.79 -16.10
N PHE A 308 -1.76 14.50 -15.23
CA PHE A 308 -0.61 13.68 -15.62
C PHE A 308 -0.93 12.18 -15.76
N LEU A 309 -1.86 11.66 -14.96
CA LEU A 309 -2.13 10.20 -14.93
C LEU A 309 -3.32 9.77 -15.78
N CYS A 310 -4.32 10.64 -15.97
CA CYS A 310 -5.59 10.26 -16.56
C CYS A 310 -5.82 10.83 -17.97
N HIS A 311 -5.01 11.80 -18.40
CA HIS A 311 -5.05 12.41 -19.73
C HIS A 311 -3.73 12.14 -20.49
#